data_AF-A0A1M7QVH3-F1
#
_entry.id   AF-A0A1M7QVH3-F1
#
_cell.length_a   1.000
_cell.length_b   1.000
_cell.length_c   1.000
_cell.angle_alpha   90.00
_cell.angle_beta   90.00
_cell.angle_gamma   90.00
#
_symmetry.space_group_name_H-M   'P 1'
#
loop_
_entity.id
_entity.type
_entity.pdbx_description
1 polymer ?
#
loop_
_entity_poly.entity_id
_entity_poly.type
_entity_poly.pdbx_seq_one_letter_code
_entity_poly.pdbx_strand_id
1 'polypeptide(L)'
;MALVQPLMSPATALAPAPSSAGAPAILDIEASGFGRDSYPIEVGYVLADGSSFCSLIRPAHHWTHWDSAAEQVHHIRRETLLVHGRPVPEVAQWLNDQLHGLTLYSDGWAHDYPWLGALYEEAGLVPSFRLDNLRSMLSEREARDWYETKQAVSNELQLTRHRASADARLLQKTILRLRERAA
;
A
#
# COMPACT_ATOMS: atom_id res chain seq x y z
N MET A 1 41.54 -12.84 38.67
CA MET A 1 41.39 -12.99 37.21
C MET A 1 39.97 -13.44 36.93
N ALA A 2 39.09 -12.50 36.56
CA ALA A 2 37.68 -12.78 36.33
C ALA A 2 37.49 -13.30 34.89
N LEU A 3 36.76 -14.41 34.77
CA LEU A 3 36.40 -15.05 33.50
C LEU A 3 35.38 -14.18 32.75
N VAL A 4 35.67 -13.88 31.48
CA VAL A 4 34.78 -13.18 30.56
C VAL A 4 33.78 -14.20 29.98
N GLN A 5 32.49 -13.98 30.19
CA GLN A 5 31.44 -14.69 29.45
C GLN A 5 31.17 -13.97 28.13
N PRO A 6 30.95 -14.68 27.00
CA PRO A 6 30.61 -14.03 25.74
C PRO A 6 29.14 -13.59 25.74
N LEU A 7 28.89 -12.37 25.25
CA LEU A 7 27.56 -11.83 24.97
C LEU A 7 26.85 -12.76 23.97
N MET A 8 25.73 -13.33 24.36
CA MET A 8 24.81 -13.97 23.41
C MET A 8 24.08 -12.87 22.63
N SER A 9 24.26 -12.82 21.31
CA SER A 9 23.44 -12.00 20.43
C SER A 9 21.98 -12.41 20.53
N PRO A 10 21.01 -11.48 20.57
CA PRO A 10 19.62 -11.85 20.39
C PRO A 10 19.45 -12.35 18.96
N ALA A 11 19.08 -13.62 18.82
CA ALA A 11 18.64 -14.15 17.54
C ALA A 11 17.44 -13.30 17.08
N THR A 12 17.58 -12.62 15.94
CA THR A 12 16.46 -12.01 15.23
C THR A 12 15.43 -13.11 15.01
N ALA A 13 14.30 -13.04 15.72
CA ALA A 13 13.18 -13.92 15.47
C ALA A 13 12.72 -13.64 14.04
N LEU A 14 12.96 -14.60 13.14
CA LEU A 14 12.42 -14.57 11.79
C LEU A 14 10.90 -14.48 11.94
N ALA A 15 10.29 -13.44 11.36
CA ALA A 15 8.85 -13.29 11.38
C ALA A 15 8.21 -14.59 10.84
N PRO A 16 7.12 -15.10 11.44
CA PRO A 16 6.45 -16.28 10.93
C PRO A 16 6.07 -16.04 9.46
N ALA A 17 6.35 -17.02 8.61
CA ALA A 17 5.86 -17.00 7.23
C ALA A 17 4.33 -16.77 7.24
N PRO A 18 3.78 -15.89 6.38
CA PRO A 18 2.35 -15.60 6.40
C PRO A 18 1.56 -16.90 6.19
N SER A 19 0.70 -17.21 7.15
CA SER A 19 -0.20 -18.37 7.12
C SER A 19 -1.09 -18.31 5.87
N SER A 20 -1.09 -19.39 5.10
CA SER A 20 -1.71 -19.58 3.79
C SER A 20 -3.24 -19.68 3.77
N ALA A 21 -3.98 -19.14 4.75
CA ALA A 21 -5.43 -19.35 4.86
C ALA A 21 -6.32 -18.12 4.63
N GLY A 22 -5.75 -16.90 4.57
CA GLY A 22 -6.52 -15.66 4.46
C GLY A 22 -6.18 -14.81 3.24
N ALA A 23 -7.14 -13.99 2.81
CA ALA A 23 -6.86 -12.92 1.85
C ALA A 23 -5.84 -11.94 2.45
N PRO A 24 -4.78 -11.55 1.72
CA PRO A 24 -3.80 -10.59 2.24
C PRO A 24 -4.41 -9.19 2.32
N ALA A 25 -3.99 -8.40 3.31
CA ALA A 25 -4.31 -6.99 3.34
C ALA A 25 -3.42 -6.25 2.33
N ILE A 26 -4.03 -5.44 1.47
CA ILE A 26 -3.35 -4.71 0.39
C ILE A 26 -3.55 -3.22 0.60
N LEU A 27 -2.49 -2.45 0.35
CA LEU A 27 -2.51 -0.99 0.33
C LEU A 27 -2.00 -0.52 -1.03
N ASP A 28 -2.61 0.56 -1.51
CA ASP A 28 -2.22 1.24 -2.73
C ASP A 28 -2.27 2.77 -2.49
N ILE A 29 -1.40 3.52 -3.18
CA ILE A 29 -1.30 4.97 -3.08
C ILE A 29 -1.27 5.57 -4.48
N GLU A 30 -2.21 6.49 -4.74
CA GLU A 30 -2.12 7.36 -5.91
C GLU A 30 -1.30 8.60 -5.52
N ALA A 31 -0.48 9.10 -6.43
CA ALA A 31 0.40 10.22 -6.17
C ALA A 31 0.20 11.39 -7.16
N SER A 32 0.74 12.54 -6.79
CA SER A 32 0.81 13.73 -7.65
C SER A 32 1.64 13.54 -8.94
N GLY A 33 2.22 12.37 -9.15
CA GLY A 33 3.17 12.01 -10.21
C GLY A 33 4.34 11.21 -9.65
N PHE A 34 5.36 10.97 -10.49
CA PHE A 34 6.61 10.33 -10.05
C PHE A 34 7.70 11.36 -9.75
N GLY A 35 8.71 10.93 -8.99
CA GLY A 35 9.91 11.74 -8.71
C GLY A 35 10.03 12.14 -7.24
N ARG A 36 11.18 12.73 -6.91
CA ARG A 36 11.58 13.02 -5.52
C ARG A 36 10.59 13.91 -4.76
N ASP A 37 9.98 14.86 -5.46
CA ASP A 37 9.11 15.88 -4.84
C ASP A 37 7.62 15.52 -4.93
N SER A 38 7.30 14.32 -5.45
CA SER A 38 5.93 13.82 -5.50
C SER A 38 5.42 13.40 -4.13
N TYR A 39 4.11 13.57 -3.91
CA TYR A 39 3.42 13.27 -2.66
C TYR A 39 2.13 12.48 -2.89
N PRO A 40 1.63 11.77 -1.86
CA PRO A 40 0.39 10.99 -1.95
C PRO A 40 -0.84 11.91 -2.07
N ILE A 41 -1.76 11.53 -2.93
CA ILE A 41 -3.03 12.25 -3.18
C ILE A 41 -4.26 11.42 -2.85
N GLU A 42 -4.13 10.10 -2.85
CA GLU A 42 -5.13 9.16 -2.36
C GLU A 42 -4.42 7.98 -1.72
N VAL A 43 -4.95 7.48 -0.61
CA VAL A 43 -4.54 6.20 -0.03
C VAL A 43 -5.76 5.29 0.06
N GLY A 44 -5.57 4.01 -0.23
CA GLY A 44 -6.63 3.02 -0.16
C GLY A 44 -6.12 1.66 0.24
N TYR A 45 -6.97 0.88 0.90
CA TYR A 45 -6.65 -0.48 1.31
C TYR A 45 -7.86 -1.40 1.27
N VAL A 46 -7.58 -2.70 1.24
CA VAL A 46 -8.55 -3.78 1.50
C VAL A 46 -7.96 -4.72 2.54
N LEU A 47 -8.76 -5.11 3.53
CA LEU A 47 -8.37 -6.03 4.60
C LEU A 47 -8.75 -7.49 4.27
N ALA A 48 -8.28 -8.41 5.10
CA ALA A 48 -8.51 -9.84 4.92
C ALA A 48 -9.99 -10.25 4.95
N ASP A 49 -10.83 -9.52 5.67
CA ASP A 49 -12.28 -9.71 5.73
C ASP A 49 -13.03 -9.07 4.53
N GLY A 50 -12.30 -8.44 3.61
CA GLY A 50 -12.83 -7.79 2.43
C GLY A 50 -13.33 -6.37 2.66
N SER A 51 -13.29 -5.85 3.90
CA SER A 51 -13.53 -4.44 4.18
C SER A 51 -12.50 -3.58 3.46
N SER A 52 -12.91 -2.40 2.99
CA SER A 52 -12.03 -1.49 2.25
C SER A 52 -12.30 -0.05 2.60
N PHE A 53 -11.25 0.76 2.48
CA PHE A 53 -11.27 2.19 2.74
C PHE A 53 -10.44 2.91 1.68
N CYS A 54 -10.84 4.12 1.32
CA CYS A 54 -9.98 5.09 0.65
C CYS A 54 -10.22 6.49 1.20
N SER A 55 -9.20 7.34 1.10
CA SER A 55 -9.30 8.76 1.37
C SER A 55 -8.46 9.55 0.40
N LEU A 56 -9.06 10.60 -0.17
CA LEU A 56 -8.29 11.68 -0.77
C LEU A 56 -7.52 12.42 0.32
N ILE A 57 -6.29 12.81 0.00
CA ILE A 57 -5.38 13.52 0.90
C ILE A 57 -5.27 14.97 0.41
N ARG A 58 -5.57 15.91 1.29
CA ARG A 58 -5.36 17.33 1.01
C ARG A 58 -3.85 17.61 1.05
N PRO A 59 -3.24 18.13 -0.02
CA PRO A 59 -1.81 18.39 -0.04
C PRO A 59 -1.42 19.41 1.03
N ALA A 60 -0.27 19.20 1.66
CA ALA A 60 0.37 20.22 2.47
C ALA A 60 0.62 21.49 1.63
N HIS A 61 0.68 22.65 2.27
CA HIS A 61 0.85 23.92 1.53
C HIS A 61 2.15 23.94 0.70
N HIS A 62 3.21 23.31 1.19
CA HIS A 62 4.51 23.26 0.50
C HIS A 62 4.62 22.14 -0.54
N TRP A 63 3.61 21.26 -0.66
CA TRP A 63 3.55 20.22 -1.68
C TRP A 63 3.01 20.81 -2.99
N THR A 64 3.94 21.15 -3.88
CA THR A 64 3.65 21.87 -5.13
C THR A 64 3.86 21.04 -6.40
N HIS A 65 4.53 19.88 -6.32
CA HIS A 65 4.67 18.97 -7.45
C HIS A 65 3.29 18.56 -8.00
N TRP A 66 3.15 18.52 -9.32
CA TRP A 66 1.93 18.04 -9.98
C TRP A 66 2.22 17.63 -11.42
N ASP A 67 1.92 16.38 -11.76
CA ASP A 67 2.06 15.85 -13.10
C ASP A 67 0.67 15.72 -13.76
N SER A 68 0.48 16.42 -14.88
CA SER A 68 -0.75 16.33 -15.67
C SER A 68 -1.03 14.93 -16.22
N ALA A 69 -0.01 14.11 -16.44
CA ALA A 69 -0.19 12.72 -16.87
C ALA A 69 -0.76 11.87 -15.74
N ALA A 70 -0.28 12.05 -14.51
CA ALA A 70 -0.85 11.39 -13.33
C ALA A 70 -2.30 11.80 -13.09
N GLU A 71 -2.62 13.09 -13.22
CA GLU A 71 -4.02 13.56 -13.16
C GLU A 71 -4.92 12.84 -14.19
N GLN A 72 -4.43 12.63 -15.42
CA GLN A 72 -5.15 11.89 -16.45
C GLN A 72 -5.27 10.39 -16.17
N VAL A 73 -4.35 9.79 -15.43
CA VAL A 73 -4.45 8.36 -15.06
C VAL A 73 -5.43 8.16 -13.91
N HIS A 74 -5.33 8.99 -12.87
CA HIS A 74 -6.13 8.84 -11.64
C HIS A 74 -7.52 9.49 -11.76
N HIS A 75 -7.69 10.43 -12.70
CA HIS A 75 -8.86 11.31 -12.80
C HIS A 75 -9.14 12.10 -11.51
N ILE A 76 -8.07 12.50 -10.82
CA ILE A 76 -8.10 13.29 -9.59
C ILE A 76 -7.37 14.60 -9.84
N ARG A 77 -8.15 15.66 -10.03
CA ARG A 77 -7.63 17.03 -10.16
C ARG A 77 -7.15 17.57 -8.81
N ARG A 78 -6.14 18.43 -8.82
CA ARG A 78 -5.58 19.02 -7.60
C ARG A 78 -6.65 19.79 -6.80
N GLU A 79 -7.55 20.49 -7.48
CA GLU A 79 -8.64 21.24 -6.84
C GLU A 79 -9.59 20.31 -6.07
N THR A 80 -9.82 19.11 -6.58
CA THR A 80 -10.64 18.09 -5.88
C THR A 80 -10.03 17.76 -4.53
N LEU A 81 -8.69 17.66 -4.44
CA LEU A 81 -8.00 17.39 -3.19
C LEU A 81 -8.09 18.55 -2.19
N LEU A 82 -8.04 19.79 -2.68
CA LEU A 82 -8.17 20.97 -1.82
C LEU A 82 -9.56 21.08 -1.20
N VAL A 83 -10.61 20.72 -1.95
CA VAL A 83 -12.00 20.80 -1.49
C VAL A 83 -12.41 19.57 -0.67
N HIS A 84 -12.07 18.38 -1.15
CA HIS A 84 -12.60 17.10 -0.62
C HIS A 84 -11.57 16.25 0.10
N GLY A 85 -10.28 16.55 -0.05
CA GLY A 85 -9.21 15.84 0.64
C GLY A 85 -9.27 16.09 2.15
N ARG A 86 -8.92 15.06 2.92
CA ARG A 86 -8.74 15.15 4.36
C ARG A 86 -7.34 15.66 4.69
N PRO A 87 -7.16 16.42 5.79
CA PRO A 87 -5.83 16.81 6.25
C PRO A 87 -4.92 15.59 6.47
N VAL A 88 -3.63 15.75 6.12
CA VAL A 88 -2.62 14.68 6.26
C VAL A 88 -2.61 14.05 7.66
N PRO A 89 -2.62 14.79 8.78
CA PRO A 89 -2.61 14.19 10.11
C PRO A 89 -3.85 13.32 10.39
N GLU A 90 -5.02 13.69 9.89
CA GLU A 90 -6.25 12.90 10.07
C GLU A 90 -6.17 11.57 9.33
N VAL A 91 -5.62 11.57 8.11
CA VAL A 91 -5.43 10.36 7.32
C VAL A 91 -4.40 9.44 7.98
N ALA A 92 -3.25 9.98 8.39
CA ALA A 92 -2.21 9.20 9.06
C ALA A 92 -2.71 8.59 10.39
N GLN A 93 -3.43 9.36 11.21
CA GLN A 93 -4.02 8.84 12.45
C GLN A 93 -5.04 7.73 12.17
N TRP A 94 -5.92 7.93 11.18
CA TRP A 94 -6.89 6.91 10.78
C TRP A 94 -6.21 5.61 10.36
N LEU A 95 -5.15 5.69 9.54
CA LEU A 95 -4.39 4.52 9.12
C LEU A 95 -3.77 3.80 10.34
N ASN A 96 -3.19 4.54 11.29
CA ASN A 96 -2.64 3.95 12.51
C ASN A 96 -3.71 3.22 13.34
N ASP A 97 -4.87 3.84 13.53
CA ASP A 97 -5.95 3.27 14.33
C ASP A 97 -6.52 2.00 13.70
N GLN A 98 -6.71 2.00 12.37
CA GLN A 98 -7.35 0.88 11.66
C GLN A 98 -6.38 -0.25 11.33
N LEU A 99 -5.09 0.05 11.13
CA LEU A 99 -4.12 -0.91 10.60
C LEU A 99 -3.12 -1.40 11.66
N HIS A 100 -3.29 -1.02 12.92
CA HIS A 100 -2.35 -1.32 14.00
C HIS A 100 -1.89 -2.78 14.03
N GLY A 101 -0.56 -2.99 13.98
CA GLY A 101 0.07 -4.30 14.04
C GLY A 101 -0.03 -5.14 12.77
N LEU A 102 -0.73 -4.67 11.74
CA LEU A 102 -0.88 -5.40 10.47
C LEU A 102 0.36 -5.24 9.58
N THR A 103 0.53 -6.20 8.67
CA THR A 103 1.36 -6.03 7.48
C THR A 103 0.43 -5.92 6.27
N LEU A 104 0.53 -4.82 5.54
CA LEU A 104 -0.11 -4.62 4.25
C LEU A 104 0.91 -4.77 3.14
N TYR A 105 0.46 -5.17 1.95
CA TYR A 105 1.31 -5.40 0.80
C TYR A 105 0.96 -4.47 -0.36
N SER A 106 1.96 -4.06 -1.13
CA SER A 106 1.81 -3.24 -2.36
C SER A 106 2.61 -3.85 -3.51
N ASP A 107 2.08 -3.84 -4.74
CA ASP A 107 2.83 -4.22 -5.95
C ASP A 107 3.75 -3.09 -6.46
N GLY A 108 3.49 -1.85 -6.03
CA GLY A 108 4.28 -0.65 -6.27
C GLY A 108 5.19 -0.24 -5.11
N TRP A 109 5.61 -1.17 -4.24
CA TRP A 109 6.28 -0.88 -2.96
C TRP A 109 7.41 0.17 -3.03
N ALA A 110 8.23 0.15 -4.08
CA ALA A 110 9.33 1.11 -4.25
C ALA A 110 8.87 2.57 -4.42
N HIS A 111 7.60 2.80 -4.78
CA HIS A 111 6.96 4.10 -4.89
C HIS A 111 6.07 4.38 -3.68
N ASP A 112 5.24 3.42 -3.30
CA ASP A 112 4.29 3.58 -2.18
C ASP A 112 5.00 3.78 -0.84
N TYR A 113 6.13 3.12 -0.62
CA TYR A 113 6.85 3.24 0.64
C TYR A 113 7.39 4.67 0.87
N PRO A 114 8.07 5.32 -0.09
CA PRO A 114 8.38 6.75 0.00
C PRO A 114 7.17 7.66 0.19
N TRP A 115 6.05 7.43 -0.51
CA TRP A 115 4.86 8.28 -0.38
C TRP A 115 4.17 8.11 0.97
N LEU A 116 4.13 6.89 1.50
CA LEU A 116 3.69 6.62 2.87
C LEU A 116 4.63 7.32 3.87
N GLY A 117 5.94 7.29 3.63
CA GLY A 117 6.92 8.04 4.41
C GLY A 117 6.61 9.54 4.44
N ALA A 118 6.38 10.16 3.27
CA ALA A 118 6.03 11.57 3.17
C ALA A 118 4.72 11.92 3.90
N LEU A 119 3.70 11.05 3.84
CA LEU A 119 2.46 11.23 4.60
C LEU A 119 2.71 11.30 6.10
N TYR A 120 3.52 10.36 6.63
CA TYR A 120 3.78 10.26 8.06
C TYR A 120 4.77 11.33 8.56
N GLU A 121 5.75 11.71 7.74
CA GLU A 121 6.65 12.83 8.01
C GLU A 121 5.86 14.14 8.14
N GLU A 122 4.98 14.44 7.17
CA GLU A 122 4.12 15.62 7.22
C GLU A 122 3.12 15.59 8.38
N ALA A 123 2.64 14.40 8.76
CA ALA A 123 1.77 14.23 9.91
C ALA A 123 2.50 14.37 11.26
N GLY A 124 3.83 14.28 11.29
CA GLY A 124 4.61 14.17 12.52
C GLY A 124 4.31 12.88 13.31
N LEU A 125 3.95 11.80 12.61
CA LEU A 125 3.57 10.51 13.19
C LEU A 125 4.49 9.39 12.69
N VAL A 126 4.39 8.22 13.32
CA VAL A 126 5.06 6.98 12.87
C VAL A 126 4.01 5.93 12.54
N PRO A 127 4.15 5.18 11.43
CA PRO A 127 3.24 4.08 11.11
C PRO A 127 3.22 3.03 12.22
N SER A 128 2.03 2.64 12.68
CA SER A 128 1.83 1.52 13.61
C SER A 128 1.59 0.19 12.91
N PHE A 129 1.85 0.13 11.60
CA PHE A 129 1.71 -1.02 10.73
C PHE A 129 2.91 -1.10 9.78
N ARG A 130 3.03 -2.19 9.03
CA ARG A 130 4.11 -2.39 8.04
C ARG A 130 3.56 -2.40 6.63
N LEU A 131 4.29 -1.78 5.70
CA LEU A 131 4.08 -1.93 4.26
C LEU A 131 5.23 -2.78 3.68
N ASP A 132 4.87 -3.89 3.04
CA ASP A 132 5.82 -4.85 2.46
C ASP A 132 5.58 -5.05 0.96
N ASN A 133 6.56 -5.60 0.27
CA ASN A 133 6.50 -5.85 -1.17
C ASN A 133 5.63 -7.08 -1.44
N LEU A 134 4.59 -6.90 -2.25
CA LEU A 134 3.67 -7.97 -2.64
C LEU A 134 4.38 -9.17 -3.29
N ARG A 135 5.46 -8.94 -4.04
CA ARG A 135 6.25 -10.00 -4.68
C ARG A 135 6.77 -11.03 -3.67
N SER A 136 7.00 -10.63 -2.41
CA SER A 136 7.47 -11.53 -1.34
C SER A 136 6.46 -12.63 -1.00
N MET A 137 5.17 -12.42 -1.30
CA MET A 137 4.11 -13.39 -1.06
C MET A 137 3.92 -14.40 -2.20
N LEU A 138 4.52 -14.14 -3.37
CA LEU A 138 4.30 -14.96 -4.56
C LEU A 138 5.39 -16.02 -4.70
N SER A 139 5.00 -17.27 -4.94
CA SER A 139 5.89 -18.29 -5.48
C SER A 139 6.35 -17.93 -6.91
N GLU A 140 7.41 -18.58 -7.40
CA GLU A 140 7.88 -18.37 -8.78
C GLU A 140 6.80 -18.71 -9.83
N ARG A 141 5.93 -19.68 -9.54
CA ARG A 141 4.80 -20.00 -10.42
C ARG A 141 3.79 -18.86 -10.43
N GLU A 142 3.33 -18.44 -9.26
CA GLU A 142 2.34 -17.35 -9.14
C GLU A 142 2.86 -16.03 -9.72
N ALA A 143 4.15 -15.74 -9.55
CA ALA A 143 4.78 -14.55 -10.12
C ALA A 143 4.81 -14.58 -11.66
N ARG A 144 5.03 -15.75 -12.28
CA ARG A 144 4.93 -15.89 -13.75
C ARG A 144 3.49 -15.68 -14.25
N ASP A 145 2.52 -16.19 -13.51
CA ASP A 145 1.10 -16.14 -13.89
C ASP A 145 0.43 -14.80 -13.51
N TRP A 146 1.16 -13.91 -12.82
CA TRP A 146 0.66 -12.66 -12.25
C TRP A 146 0.01 -11.74 -13.29
N TYR A 147 0.73 -11.42 -14.37
CA TYR A 147 0.28 -10.42 -15.33
C TYR A 147 -1.03 -10.84 -16.01
N GLU A 148 -1.10 -12.07 -16.51
CA GLU A 148 -2.29 -12.61 -17.15
C GLU A 148 -3.48 -12.64 -16.18
N THR A 149 -3.23 -13.07 -14.94
CA THR A 149 -4.29 -13.14 -13.92
C THR A 149 -4.78 -11.75 -13.50
N LYS A 150 -3.87 -10.78 -13.31
CA LYS A 150 -4.23 -9.38 -12.99
C LYS A 150 -5.07 -8.79 -14.10
N GLN A 151 -4.72 -9.02 -15.37
CA GLN A 151 -5.51 -8.53 -16.50
C GLN A 151 -6.89 -9.18 -16.59
N ALA A 152 -7.00 -10.50 -16.36
CA ALA A 152 -8.29 -11.17 -16.30
C ALA A 152 -9.20 -10.59 -15.20
N VAL A 153 -8.66 -10.41 -13.98
CA VAL A 153 -9.43 -9.84 -12.86
C VAL A 153 -9.78 -8.36 -13.13
N SER A 154 -8.88 -7.58 -13.74
CA SER A 154 -9.16 -6.18 -14.11
C SER A 154 -10.34 -6.08 -15.08
N ASN A 155 -10.36 -6.94 -16.12
CA ASN A 155 -11.45 -7.01 -17.09
C ASN A 155 -12.78 -7.44 -16.42
N GLU A 156 -12.74 -8.39 -15.49
CA GLU A 156 -13.92 -8.82 -14.71
C GLU A 156 -14.49 -7.69 -13.84
N LEU A 157 -13.61 -6.87 -13.25
CA LEU A 157 -14.02 -5.75 -12.37
C LEU A 157 -14.42 -4.49 -13.14
N GLN A 158 -14.15 -4.42 -14.45
CA GLN A 158 -14.43 -3.26 -15.31
C GLN A 158 -13.89 -1.94 -14.73
N LEU A 159 -12.67 -1.97 -14.18
CA LEU A 159 -12.04 -0.78 -13.64
C LEU A 159 -11.65 0.17 -14.77
N THR A 160 -12.24 1.37 -14.79
CA THR A 160 -12.04 2.38 -15.84
C THR A 160 -11.05 3.49 -15.45
N ARG A 161 -10.60 3.52 -14.19
CA ARG A 161 -9.59 4.45 -13.66
C ARG A 161 -8.91 3.86 -12.43
N HIS A 162 -7.73 4.38 -12.12
CA HIS A 162 -6.96 4.06 -10.92
C HIS A 162 -7.57 4.77 -9.70
N ARG A 163 -8.05 3.98 -8.74
CA ARG A 163 -8.52 4.48 -7.44
C ARG A 163 -7.95 3.55 -6.39
N ALA A 164 -7.25 4.10 -5.41
CA ALA A 164 -6.44 3.29 -4.49
C ALA A 164 -7.18 2.08 -3.86
N SER A 165 -8.41 2.23 -3.39
CA SER A 165 -9.15 1.09 -2.82
C SER A 165 -9.61 0.06 -3.86
N ALA A 166 -9.87 0.49 -5.09
CA ALA A 166 -10.25 -0.39 -6.19
C ALA A 166 -9.02 -1.17 -6.69
N ASP A 167 -7.88 -0.49 -6.80
CA ASP A 167 -6.59 -1.05 -7.17
C ASP A 167 -6.13 -2.06 -6.11
N ALA A 168 -6.21 -1.72 -4.83
CA ALA A 168 -5.96 -2.65 -3.73
C ALA A 168 -6.85 -3.91 -3.80
N ARG A 169 -8.14 -3.75 -4.14
CA ARG A 169 -9.08 -4.86 -4.30
C ARG A 169 -8.78 -5.73 -5.52
N LEU A 170 -8.38 -5.13 -6.64
CA LEU A 170 -7.90 -5.84 -7.84
C LEU A 170 -6.71 -6.73 -7.48
N LEU A 171 -5.71 -6.17 -6.78
CA LEU A 171 -4.52 -6.90 -6.34
C LEU A 171 -4.87 -8.07 -5.41
N GLN A 172 -5.72 -7.85 -4.41
CA GLN A 172 -6.15 -8.91 -3.50
C GLN A 172 -6.86 -10.05 -4.25
N LYS A 173 -7.79 -9.72 -5.15
CA LYS A 173 -8.49 -10.72 -5.98
C LYS A 173 -7.54 -11.47 -6.91
N THR A 174 -6.52 -10.80 -7.44
CA THR A 174 -5.48 -11.42 -8.27
C THR A 174 -4.73 -12.49 -7.47
N ILE A 175 -4.30 -12.18 -6.25
CA ILE A 175 -3.61 -13.15 -5.36
C ILE A 175 -4.52 -14.34 -5.03
N LEU A 176 -5.78 -14.07 -4.68
CA LEU A 176 -6.73 -15.14 -4.36
C LEU A 176 -6.94 -16.08 -5.56
N ARG A 177 -7.11 -15.55 -6.77
CA ARG A 177 -7.27 -16.35 -7.99
C ARG A 177 -6.01 -17.17 -8.32
N LEU A 178 -4.81 -16.63 -8.06
CA LEU A 178 -3.56 -17.36 -8.23
C LEU A 178 -3.48 -18.56 -7.27
N ARG A 179 -3.86 -18.36 -6.01
CA ARG A 179 -3.86 -19.42 -4.98
C ARG A 179 -4.90 -20.50 -5.27
N GLU A 180 -6.09 -20.14 -5.74
CA GLU A 180 -7.14 -21.09 -6.16
C GLU A 180 -6.69 -22.01 -7.29
N ARG A 181 -5.85 -21.51 -8.22
CA ARG A 181 -5.29 -22.31 -9.33
C ARG A 181 -4.09 -23.18 -8.91
N ALA A 182 -3.56 -22.95 -7.70
CA ALA A 182 -2.42 -23.67 -7.16
C ALA A 182 -2.82 -24.76 -6.15
N ALA A 183 -4.02 -24.66 -5.57
CA ALA A 183 -4.67 -25.69 -4.77
C ALA A 183 -5.18 -26.86 -5.63
#